data_AF-A0A8T5DHW0-F1
#
_entry.id   AF-A0A8T5DHW0-F1
#
_cell.length_a   1.000
_cell.length_b   1.000
_cell.length_c   1.000
_cell.angle_alpha   90.00
_cell.angle_beta   90.00
_cell.angle_gamma   90.00
#
_symmetry.space_group_name_H-M   'P 1'
#
loop_
_entity.id
_entity.type
_entity.pdbx_description
1 polymer ?
#
loop_
_entity_poly.entity_id
_entity_poly.type
_entity_poly.pdbx_seq_one_letter_code
_entity_poly.pdbx_strand_id
1 'polypeptide(L)'
;MAIKSYNSTLKDILRGDISNVLVHKRKTNDKENKIFYAKFDEDFLLYLNKLPNNNVKKYVSEVFNRNLVTIGQNKLTKDIGLSFVKIITKSEALKYINLDTKEFGIDLKTGQSDNIDDCIYATYFGFTRFAVVSNRTNIKKDAKLQQMLAQYLYQIFMSVIDTKNIDTPKQKFYIKMLSYYVFYRHFIRETSAATIKILRNIFKLKEEKDLIDEFKPLFKDIEKYTSVKDFAKILIDCHVISIDPNMFSISLLKKYKQYAFYCIYGSLDMFIALTTITKYPFEMFANVPTINNSIQDDVEKIMVGYMRKVKFK
;
A
#
# COMPACT_ATOMS: atom_id res chain seq x y z
N MET A 1 -32.61 -5.15 4.89
CA MET A 1 -31.23 -5.53 5.24
C MET A 1 -30.59 -4.38 6.01
N ALA A 2 -30.27 -4.60 7.29
CA ALA A 2 -29.80 -3.56 8.19
C ALA A 2 -28.39 -3.08 7.83
N ILE A 3 -28.22 -1.76 7.76
CA ILE A 3 -26.95 -1.07 7.58
C ILE A 3 -26.08 -1.37 8.81
N LYS A 4 -25.06 -2.23 8.66
CA LYS A 4 -24.02 -2.41 9.67
C LYS A 4 -23.39 -1.04 9.97
N SER A 5 -23.36 -0.66 11.24
CA SER A 5 -22.87 0.65 11.67
C SER A 5 -21.42 0.91 11.22
N TYR A 6 -21.18 2.14 10.78
CA TYR A 6 -19.94 2.67 10.18
C TYR A 6 -18.66 2.47 11.03
N ASN A 7 -18.80 2.14 12.32
CA ASN A 7 -17.70 1.88 13.26
C ASN A 7 -16.96 0.54 13.04
N SER A 8 -17.47 -0.36 12.20
CA SER A 8 -16.81 -1.67 11.97
C SER A 8 -15.63 -1.59 11.00
N THR A 9 -15.55 -0.60 10.12
CA THR A 9 -14.66 -0.68 8.95
C THR A 9 -13.19 -0.43 9.26
N LEU A 10 -12.88 0.40 10.26
CA LEU A 10 -11.52 0.66 10.73
C LEU A 10 -10.98 -0.55 11.52
N LYS A 11 -11.89 -1.21 12.24
CA LYS A 11 -11.66 -2.46 12.96
C LYS A 11 -11.42 -3.61 11.98
N ASP A 12 -12.20 -3.74 10.92
CA ASP A 12 -12.09 -4.88 10.00
C ASP A 12 -10.87 -4.79 9.05
N ILE A 13 -10.35 -3.59 8.79
CA ILE A 13 -9.19 -3.36 7.89
C ILE A 13 -7.84 -3.39 8.64
N LEU A 14 -7.82 -3.07 9.95
CA LEU A 14 -6.59 -2.98 10.75
C LEU A 14 -6.49 -4.00 11.90
N ARG A 15 -7.52 -4.78 12.23
CA ARG A 15 -7.46 -5.66 13.41
C ARG A 15 -6.63 -6.92 13.18
N GLY A 16 -5.49 -6.96 13.83
CA GLY A 16 -5.50 -7.82 15.01
C GLY A 16 -6.05 -7.01 16.17
N ASP A 17 -7.04 -7.54 16.89
CA ASP A 17 -7.23 -7.10 18.27
C ASP A 17 -5.89 -7.32 19.02
N ILE A 18 -5.63 -6.56 20.08
CA ILE A 18 -4.44 -6.72 20.93
C ILE A 18 -4.29 -8.19 21.41
N SER A 19 -5.37 -8.98 21.40
CA SER A 19 -5.39 -10.42 21.66
C SER A 19 -4.65 -11.27 20.62
N ASN A 20 -4.47 -10.76 19.40
CA ASN A 20 -3.97 -11.50 18.23
C ASN A 20 -2.49 -11.20 17.93
N VAL A 21 -1.82 -10.44 18.81
CA VAL A 21 -0.39 -10.12 18.71
C VAL A 21 0.23 -10.39 20.06
N LEU A 22 1.28 -11.22 20.08
CA LEU A 22 2.18 -11.28 21.22
C LEU A 22 3.05 -10.03 21.14
N VAL A 23 2.51 -8.90 21.58
CA VAL A 23 3.30 -7.67 21.71
C VAL A 23 4.23 -7.90 22.89
N HIS A 24 5.54 -7.86 22.66
CA HIS A 24 6.50 -7.68 23.73
C HIS A 24 6.31 -6.26 24.23
N LYS A 25 5.34 -6.06 25.12
CA LYS A 25 5.02 -4.73 25.62
C LYS A 25 6.25 -4.18 26.33
N ARG A 26 6.59 -2.93 26.04
CA ARG A 26 7.57 -2.13 26.79
C ARG A 26 7.05 -1.92 28.22
N LYS A 27 7.07 -2.96 29.05
CA LYS A 27 6.67 -2.89 30.46
C LYS A 27 7.85 -2.32 31.23
N THR A 28 7.65 -1.15 31.82
CA THR A 28 8.68 -0.39 32.54
C THR A 28 9.19 -1.07 33.82
N ASN A 29 8.65 -2.22 34.23
CA ASN A 29 9.04 -2.92 35.46
C ASN A 29 9.66 -4.30 35.23
N ASP A 30 9.76 -4.74 33.97
CA ASP A 30 10.35 -6.04 33.63
C ASP A 30 11.82 -5.83 33.19
N LYS A 31 12.76 -6.37 33.97
CA LYS A 31 14.20 -6.16 33.77
C LYS A 31 14.69 -6.70 32.42
N GLU A 32 14.16 -7.85 31.98
CA GLU A 32 14.56 -8.45 30.71
C GLU A 32 14.06 -7.63 29.52
N ASN A 33 12.80 -7.19 29.58
CA ASN A 33 12.23 -6.29 28.56
C ASN A 33 12.93 -4.92 28.50
N LYS A 34 13.46 -4.41 29.63
CA LYS A 34 14.26 -3.17 29.63
C LYS A 34 15.56 -3.35 28.85
N ILE A 35 16.27 -4.44 29.06
CA ILE A 35 17.55 -4.72 28.38
C ILE A 35 17.31 -4.92 26.88
N PHE A 36 16.31 -5.72 26.53
CA PHE A 36 15.89 -5.95 25.15
C PHE A 36 15.57 -4.64 24.42
N TYR A 37 14.68 -3.81 24.98
CA TYR A 37 14.32 -2.55 24.33
C TYR A 37 15.47 -1.54 24.36
N ALA A 38 16.30 -1.50 25.40
CA ALA A 38 17.45 -0.59 25.45
C ALA A 38 18.38 -0.82 24.26
N LYS A 39 18.68 -2.08 23.91
CA LYS A 39 19.53 -2.40 22.76
C LYS A 39 18.84 -2.06 21.43
N PHE A 40 17.60 -2.52 21.25
CA PHE A 40 16.85 -2.22 20.03
C PHE A 40 16.71 -0.71 19.81
N ASP A 41 16.36 0.04 20.86
CA ASP A 41 16.16 1.49 20.79
C ASP A 41 17.47 2.23 20.49
N GLU A 42 18.59 1.77 21.06
CA GLU A 42 19.93 2.29 20.75
C GLU A 42 20.23 2.13 19.26
N ASP A 43 20.11 0.91 18.72
CA ASP A 43 20.44 0.61 17.32
C ASP A 43 19.49 1.34 16.36
N PHE A 44 18.19 1.38 16.69
CA PHE A 44 17.17 2.08 15.92
C PHE A 44 17.45 3.58 15.87
N LEU A 45 17.75 4.22 17.01
CA LEU A 45 18.09 5.64 17.07
C LEU A 45 19.41 5.93 16.34
N LEU A 46 20.42 5.08 16.50
CA LEU A 46 21.71 5.24 15.85
C LEU A 46 21.54 5.27 14.32
N TYR A 47 20.76 4.36 13.75
CA TYR A 47 20.50 4.37 12.30
C TYR A 47 19.59 5.53 11.89
N LEU A 48 18.49 5.77 12.61
CA LEU A 48 17.56 6.86 12.32
C LEU A 48 18.25 8.23 12.30
N ASN A 49 19.24 8.44 13.18
CA ASN A 49 20.03 9.67 13.23
C ASN A 49 20.98 9.83 12.03
N LYS A 50 21.47 8.72 11.45
CA LYS A 50 22.33 8.72 10.26
C LYS A 50 21.57 8.99 8.96
N LEU A 51 20.25 8.78 8.93
CA LEU A 51 19.45 9.07 7.74
C LEU A 51 19.52 10.57 7.35
N PRO A 52 19.44 10.89 6.05
CA PRO A 52 19.30 12.27 5.61
C PRO A 52 18.00 12.88 6.15
N ASN A 53 17.94 14.21 6.24
CA ASN A 53 16.77 14.93 6.72
C ASN A 53 15.63 14.88 5.68
N ASN A 54 14.91 13.76 5.65
CA ASN A 54 13.79 13.49 4.75
C ASN A 54 12.50 13.16 5.53
N ASN A 55 11.43 12.81 4.81
CA ASN A 55 10.14 12.46 5.40
C ASN A 55 10.21 11.22 6.30
N VAL A 56 10.97 10.19 5.90
CA VAL A 56 11.18 8.96 6.70
C VAL A 56 11.73 9.33 8.07
N LYS A 57 12.89 10.02 8.12
CA LYS A 57 13.53 10.41 9.38
C LYS A 57 12.57 11.20 10.27
N LYS A 58 11.89 12.20 9.70
CA LYS A 58 10.95 13.06 10.44
C LYS A 58 9.81 12.28 11.08
N TYR A 59 9.07 11.51 10.29
CA TYR A 59 7.84 10.87 10.78
C TYR A 59 8.12 9.59 11.57
N VAL A 60 9.20 8.87 11.26
CA VAL A 60 9.63 7.75 12.11
C VAL A 60 10.11 8.28 13.46
N SER A 61 10.86 9.39 13.51
CA SER A 61 11.22 10.03 14.79
C SER A 61 10.00 10.41 15.61
N GLU A 62 8.94 10.96 14.97
CA GLU A 62 7.70 11.31 15.68
C GLU A 62 7.02 10.07 16.30
N VAL A 63 6.90 8.98 15.55
CA VAL A 63 6.30 7.73 16.05
C VAL A 63 7.17 7.11 17.14
N PHE A 64 8.49 7.09 16.95
CA PHE A 64 9.44 6.47 17.86
C PHE A 64 9.55 7.24 19.19
N ASN A 65 9.66 8.57 19.16
CA ASN A 65 9.75 9.41 20.36
C ASN A 65 8.49 9.36 21.23
N ARG A 66 7.35 8.99 20.63
CA ARG A 66 6.08 8.73 21.34
C ARG A 66 5.99 7.30 21.90
N ASN A 67 7.04 6.48 21.74
CA ASN A 67 7.11 5.08 22.16
C ASN A 67 6.03 4.19 21.52
N LEU A 68 5.71 4.46 20.25
CA LEU A 68 4.66 3.75 19.53
C LEU A 68 5.21 2.62 18.64
N VAL A 69 6.52 2.47 18.49
CA VAL A 69 7.13 1.32 17.83
C VAL A 69 7.26 0.18 18.84
N THR A 70 6.68 -0.97 18.53
CA THR A 70 6.75 -2.17 19.38
C THR A 70 7.22 -3.37 18.58
N ILE A 71 7.72 -4.38 19.28
CA ILE A 71 8.16 -5.63 18.69
C ILE A 71 7.24 -6.75 19.15
N GLY A 72 6.92 -7.68 18.26
CA GLY A 72 6.02 -8.78 18.60
C GLY A 72 5.91 -9.85 17.54
N GLN A 73 5.32 -10.97 17.93
CA GLN A 73 4.98 -12.07 17.02
C GLN A 73 3.48 -12.08 16.73
N ASN A 74 3.11 -12.29 15.48
CA ASN A 74 1.72 -12.45 15.09
C ASN A 74 1.23 -13.87 15.46
N LYS A 75 0.33 -14.00 16.44
CA LYS A 75 -0.13 -15.31 16.95
C LYS A 75 -1.06 -16.08 16.00
N LEU A 76 -1.72 -15.40 15.06
CA LEU A 76 -2.83 -15.98 14.29
C LEU A 76 -2.47 -16.53 12.90
N THR A 77 -1.23 -16.43 12.45
CA THR A 77 -0.86 -16.90 11.10
C THR A 77 -0.01 -18.15 11.17
N LYS A 78 -0.67 -19.31 11.32
CA LYS A 78 -0.21 -20.54 10.67
C LYS A 78 -0.34 -20.46 9.15
N ASP A 79 -1.14 -19.52 8.65
CA ASP A 79 -1.26 -19.18 7.23
C ASP A 79 -0.28 -18.06 6.83
N ILE A 80 0.77 -18.49 6.12
CA ILE A 80 1.41 -17.84 4.96
C ILE A 80 1.21 -16.31 4.86
N GLY A 81 2.13 -15.57 5.47
CA GLY A 81 2.71 -14.34 4.93
C GLY A 81 1.92 -13.03 5.11
N LEU A 82 2.68 -11.94 5.20
CA LEU A 82 2.30 -10.55 4.85
C LEU A 82 1.87 -9.60 5.94
N SER A 83 2.47 -9.70 7.12
CA SER A 83 2.36 -8.60 8.07
C SER A 83 3.68 -8.39 8.80
N PHE A 84 4.74 -8.04 8.05
CA PHE A 84 5.99 -7.55 8.67
C PHE A 84 5.71 -6.33 9.58
N VAL A 85 4.63 -5.59 9.28
CA VAL A 85 4.12 -4.50 10.13
C VAL A 85 2.63 -4.66 10.40
N LYS A 86 2.28 -4.54 11.69
CA LYS A 86 0.90 -4.52 12.18
C LYS A 86 0.57 -3.23 12.91
N ILE A 87 -0.53 -2.60 12.53
CA ILE A 87 -0.96 -1.31 13.09
C ILE A 87 -2.02 -1.59 14.16
N ILE A 88 -1.74 -1.17 15.39
CA ILE A 88 -2.63 -1.30 16.53
C ILE A 88 -3.27 0.06 16.79
N THR A 89 -4.61 0.09 16.82
CA THR A 89 -5.39 1.32 17.03
C THR A 89 -6.19 1.25 18.32
N LYS A 90 -6.48 2.40 18.93
CA LYS A 90 -7.40 2.50 20.07
C LYS A 90 -8.11 3.85 20.03
N SER A 91 -9.44 3.82 20.03
CA SER A 91 -10.28 5.03 19.92
C SER A 91 -9.93 5.87 18.67
N GLU A 92 -9.76 5.20 17.52
CA GLU A 92 -9.40 5.81 16.22
C GLU A 92 -8.02 6.51 16.17
N ALA A 93 -7.23 6.43 17.24
CA ALA A 93 -5.86 6.92 17.30
C ALA A 93 -4.86 5.78 17.10
N LEU A 94 -3.67 6.11 16.61
CA LEU A 94 -2.53 5.21 16.54
C LEU A 94 -2.11 4.86 17.96
N LYS A 95 -2.08 3.57 18.28
CA LYS A 95 -1.57 3.07 19.56
C LYS A 95 -0.17 2.49 19.39
N TYR A 96 0.03 1.56 18.45
CA TYR A 96 1.35 0.98 18.18
C TYR A 96 1.52 0.65 16.69
N ILE A 97 2.76 0.69 16.23
CA ILE A 97 3.24 0.03 15.02
C ILE A 97 4.09 -1.14 15.49
N ASN A 98 3.57 -2.35 15.33
CA ASN A 98 4.24 -3.57 15.75
C ASN A 98 5.05 -4.17 14.58
N LEU A 99 6.36 -4.29 14.79
CA LEU A 99 7.30 -4.94 13.88
C LEU A 99 7.37 -6.44 14.20
N ASP A 100 7.35 -7.27 13.16
CA ASP A 100 7.43 -8.73 13.31
C ASP A 100 8.86 -9.19 13.56
N THR A 101 9.08 -9.90 14.66
CA THR A 101 10.44 -10.33 15.06
C THR A 101 11.10 -11.23 14.02
N LYS A 102 10.32 -12.08 13.34
CA LYS A 102 10.85 -13.07 12.40
C LYS A 102 11.27 -12.39 11.09
N GLU A 103 10.48 -11.44 10.62
CA GLU A 103 10.74 -10.72 9.37
C GLU A 103 11.98 -9.81 9.46
N PHE A 104 12.29 -9.29 10.65
CA PHE A 104 13.44 -8.39 10.86
C PHE A 104 14.61 -9.03 11.60
N GLY A 105 14.58 -10.35 11.82
CA GLY A 105 15.65 -11.05 12.54
C GLY A 105 15.92 -10.48 13.93
N ILE A 106 14.87 -10.12 14.69
CA ILE A 106 15.02 -9.53 16.02
C ILE A 106 15.15 -10.63 17.06
N ASP A 107 16.31 -10.71 17.70
CA ASP A 107 16.56 -11.62 18.82
C ASP A 107 15.75 -11.19 20.05
N LEU A 108 14.81 -12.03 20.49
CA LEU A 108 13.91 -11.76 21.60
C LEU A 108 14.58 -11.68 22.99
N LYS A 109 15.83 -12.14 23.12
CA LYS A 109 16.61 -12.06 24.36
C LYS A 109 17.48 -10.81 24.39
N THR A 110 18.10 -10.45 23.26
CA THR A 110 19.09 -9.37 23.23
C THR A 110 18.55 -8.06 22.66
N GLY A 111 17.49 -8.11 21.85
CA GLY A 111 16.95 -6.94 21.13
C GLY A 111 17.73 -6.55 19.88
N GLN A 112 18.80 -7.27 19.55
CA GLN A 112 19.55 -7.05 18.32
C GLN A 112 18.72 -7.46 17.11
N SER A 113 18.87 -6.73 16.01
CA SER A 113 18.20 -6.98 14.74
C SER A 113 19.24 -7.07 13.63
N ASP A 114 19.08 -8.06 12.76
CA ASP A 114 19.92 -8.19 11.56
C ASP A 114 19.68 -7.03 10.58
N ASN A 115 18.45 -6.48 10.54
CA ASN A 115 18.00 -5.48 9.57
C ASN A 115 17.29 -4.29 10.26
N ILE A 116 18.05 -3.54 11.07
CA ILE A 116 17.51 -2.41 11.85
C ILE A 116 17.04 -1.24 10.97
N ASP A 117 17.62 -1.10 9.78
CA ASP A 117 17.23 -0.12 8.78
C ASP A 117 15.87 -0.43 8.16
N ASP A 118 15.62 -1.68 7.83
CA ASP A 118 14.33 -2.18 7.38
C ASP A 118 13.24 -1.94 8.44
N CYS A 119 13.58 -2.03 9.73
CA CYS A 119 12.64 -1.68 10.82
C CYS A 119 12.17 -0.21 10.75
N ILE A 120 13.04 0.71 10.32
CA ILE A 120 12.71 2.14 10.16
C ILE A 120 11.77 2.34 8.97
N TYR A 121 12.08 1.75 7.82
CA TYR A 121 11.22 1.84 6.63
C TYR A 121 9.88 1.14 6.83
N ALA A 122 9.88 0.00 7.52
CA ALA A 122 8.69 -0.70 7.95
C ALA A 122 7.81 0.16 8.87
N THR A 123 8.42 0.90 9.79
CA THR A 123 7.71 1.86 10.64
C THR A 123 7.05 2.96 9.80
N TYR A 124 7.78 3.52 8.83
CA TYR A 124 7.25 4.53 7.91
C TYR A 124 6.11 4.00 7.04
N PHE A 125 6.25 2.78 6.53
CA PHE A 125 5.20 2.04 5.79
C PHE A 125 3.94 1.87 6.65
N GLY A 126 4.09 1.40 7.89
CA GLY A 126 2.99 1.26 8.84
C GLY A 126 2.30 2.59 9.15
N PHE A 127 3.07 3.65 9.33
CA PHE A 127 2.53 4.97 9.63
C PHE A 127 1.75 5.54 8.44
N THR A 128 2.27 5.37 7.22
CA THR A 128 1.59 5.74 5.97
C THR A 128 0.25 5.04 5.84
N ARG A 129 0.23 3.72 6.04
CA ARG A 129 -1.01 2.93 6.04
C ARG A 129 -2.02 3.44 7.07
N PHE A 130 -1.58 3.72 8.29
CA PHE A 130 -2.47 4.24 9.32
C PHE A 130 -3.04 5.61 8.94
N ALA A 131 -2.21 6.50 8.36
CA ALA A 131 -2.66 7.79 7.85
C ALA A 131 -3.76 7.62 6.78
N VAL A 132 -3.63 6.63 5.90
CA VAL A 132 -4.66 6.31 4.89
C VAL A 132 -5.97 5.90 5.56
N VAL A 133 -5.90 4.95 6.49
CA VAL A 133 -7.11 4.40 7.11
C VAL A 133 -7.82 5.45 7.98
N SER A 134 -7.07 6.22 8.77
CA SER A 134 -7.61 7.29 9.63
C SER A 134 -8.22 8.45 8.83
N ASN A 135 -7.77 8.68 7.58
CA ASN A 135 -8.26 9.75 6.70
C ASN A 135 -9.06 9.23 5.50
N ARG A 136 -9.58 7.99 5.56
CA ARG A 136 -10.15 7.29 4.40
C ARG A 136 -11.20 8.10 3.64
N THR A 137 -12.10 8.78 4.35
CA THR A 137 -13.16 9.59 3.73
C THR A 137 -12.60 10.75 2.90
N ASN A 138 -11.54 11.39 3.38
CA ASN A 138 -10.90 12.51 2.69
C ASN A 138 -10.07 12.01 1.50
N ILE A 139 -9.35 10.90 1.66
CA ILE A 139 -8.55 10.29 0.58
C ILE A 139 -9.45 9.81 -0.56
N LYS A 140 -10.63 9.26 -0.25
CA LYS A 140 -11.65 8.92 -1.26
C LYS A 140 -12.22 10.13 -2.01
N LYS A 141 -11.99 11.35 -1.54
CA LYS A 141 -12.39 12.59 -2.23
C LYS A 141 -11.22 13.31 -2.90
N ASP A 142 -9.98 12.89 -2.66
CA ASP A 142 -8.79 13.48 -3.25
C ASP A 142 -8.58 12.97 -4.68
N ALA A 143 -9.18 13.67 -5.64
CA ALA A 143 -9.10 13.32 -7.06
C ALA A 143 -7.65 13.35 -7.59
N LYS A 144 -6.81 14.26 -7.09
CA LYS A 144 -5.41 14.37 -7.53
C LYS A 144 -4.64 13.12 -7.10
N LEU A 145 -4.75 12.73 -5.82
CA LEU A 145 -4.13 11.51 -5.30
C LEU A 145 -4.60 10.28 -6.07
N GLN A 146 -5.91 10.15 -6.29
CA GLN A 146 -6.49 9.01 -7.02
C GLN A 146 -5.96 8.91 -8.45
N GLN A 147 -5.87 10.02 -9.18
CA GLN A 147 -5.35 10.03 -10.54
C GLN A 147 -3.87 9.62 -10.58
N MET A 148 -3.06 10.07 -9.62
CA MET A 148 -1.65 9.68 -9.53
C MET A 148 -1.47 8.19 -9.21
N LEU A 149 -2.27 7.66 -8.29
CA LEU A 149 -2.25 6.22 -7.96
C LEU A 149 -2.75 5.35 -9.11
N ALA A 150 -3.77 5.79 -9.85
CA ALA A 150 -4.25 5.10 -11.04
C ALA A 150 -3.18 5.10 -12.16
N GLN A 151 -2.48 6.21 -12.34
CA GLN A 151 -1.33 6.31 -13.25
C GLN A 151 -0.19 5.39 -12.82
N TYR A 152 0.10 5.30 -11.52
CA TYR A 152 1.11 4.40 -10.98
C TYR A 152 0.74 2.93 -11.24
N LEU A 153 -0.52 2.56 -11.04
CA LEU A 153 -1.02 1.20 -11.34
C LEU A 153 -0.89 0.87 -12.83
N TYR A 154 -1.23 1.81 -13.71
CA TYR A 154 -1.02 1.65 -15.15
C TYR A 154 0.46 1.38 -15.47
N GLN A 155 1.40 2.11 -14.88
CA GLN A 155 2.82 1.90 -15.11
C GLN A 155 3.31 0.55 -14.55
N ILE A 156 2.78 0.09 -13.40
CA ILE A 156 3.01 -1.27 -12.89
C ILE A 156 2.61 -2.30 -13.94
N PHE A 157 1.40 -2.22 -14.47
CA PHE A 157 0.90 -3.18 -15.46
C PHE A 157 1.67 -3.13 -16.77
N MET A 158 1.96 -1.93 -17.29
CA MET A 158 2.79 -1.76 -18.49
C MET A 158 4.20 -2.32 -18.32
N SER A 159 4.73 -2.36 -17.09
CA SER A 159 6.06 -2.90 -16.83
C SER A 159 6.15 -4.42 -16.98
N VAL A 160 5.03 -5.14 -17.01
CA VAL A 160 4.97 -6.61 -17.12
C VAL A 160 4.26 -7.10 -18.36
N ILE A 161 3.52 -6.24 -19.06
CA ILE A 161 2.99 -6.53 -20.40
C ILE A 161 4.15 -6.48 -21.37
N ASP A 162 4.29 -7.50 -22.22
CA ASP A 162 5.25 -7.45 -23.32
C ASP A 162 4.83 -6.36 -24.31
N THR A 163 5.59 -5.27 -24.35
CA THR A 163 5.30 -4.11 -25.20
C THR A 163 5.38 -4.43 -26.68
N LYS A 164 6.01 -5.55 -27.07
CA LYS A 164 5.97 -6.04 -28.45
C LYS A 164 4.57 -6.44 -28.91
N ASN A 165 3.66 -6.70 -27.96
CA ASN A 165 2.25 -7.02 -28.24
C ASN A 165 1.34 -5.78 -28.21
N ILE A 166 1.91 -4.57 -28.16
CA ILE A 166 1.17 -3.30 -28.16
C ILE A 166 1.53 -2.55 -29.44
N ASP A 167 0.70 -2.73 -30.46
CA ASP A 167 0.99 -2.28 -31.82
C ASP A 167 0.55 -0.83 -32.07
N THR A 168 -0.36 -0.31 -31.25
CA THR A 168 -1.02 0.99 -31.53
C THR A 168 -1.09 1.93 -30.32
N PRO A 169 -1.04 3.27 -30.55
CA PRO A 169 -1.36 4.27 -29.52
C PRO A 169 -2.74 4.07 -28.89
N LYS A 170 -3.70 3.59 -29.69
CA LYS A 170 -5.07 3.26 -29.28
C LYS A 170 -5.11 2.14 -28.24
N GLN A 171 -4.41 1.02 -28.48
CA GLN A 171 -4.28 -0.04 -27.48
C GLN A 171 -3.63 0.46 -26.19
N LYS A 172 -2.55 1.25 -26.31
CA LYS A 172 -1.90 1.85 -25.14
C LYS A 172 -2.84 2.73 -24.32
N PHE A 173 -3.70 3.50 -24.99
CA PHE A 173 -4.76 4.28 -24.35
C PHE A 173 -5.79 3.39 -23.65
N TYR A 174 -6.29 2.34 -24.31
CA TYR A 174 -7.25 1.41 -23.70
C TYR A 174 -6.67 0.68 -22.49
N ILE A 175 -5.41 0.23 -22.54
CA ILE A 175 -4.72 -0.35 -21.37
C ILE A 175 -4.68 0.66 -20.21
N LYS A 176 -4.35 1.92 -20.49
CA LYS A 176 -4.34 3.00 -19.48
C LYS A 176 -5.73 3.22 -18.89
N MET A 177 -6.74 3.39 -19.72
CA MET A 177 -8.12 3.59 -19.29
C MET A 177 -8.64 2.42 -18.46
N LEU A 178 -8.35 1.17 -18.86
CA LEU A 178 -8.74 -0.04 -18.12
C LEU A 178 -7.98 -0.19 -16.80
N SER A 179 -6.72 0.25 -16.76
CA SER A 179 -5.94 0.32 -15.52
C SER A 179 -6.58 1.30 -14.52
N TYR A 180 -7.06 2.44 -15.02
CA TYR A 180 -7.79 3.41 -14.21
C TYR A 180 -9.14 2.84 -13.78
N TYR A 181 -9.87 2.19 -14.69
CA TYR A 181 -11.13 1.54 -14.39
C TYR A 181 -10.97 0.57 -13.22
N VAL A 182 -10.02 -0.37 -13.30
CA VAL A 182 -9.81 -1.36 -12.24
C VAL A 182 -9.31 -0.72 -10.95
N PHE A 183 -8.53 0.36 -11.01
CA PHE A 183 -8.13 1.14 -9.82
C PHE A 183 -9.36 1.64 -9.04
N TYR A 184 -10.30 2.31 -9.72
CA TYR A 184 -11.50 2.85 -9.07
C TYR A 184 -12.44 1.75 -8.57
N ARG A 185 -12.60 0.65 -9.32
CA ARG A 185 -13.41 -0.49 -8.90
C ARG A 185 -12.83 -1.23 -7.69
N HIS A 186 -11.52 -1.44 -7.66
CA HIS A 186 -10.86 -2.23 -6.61
C HIS A 186 -10.55 -1.41 -5.36
N PHE A 187 -9.90 -0.25 -5.50
CA PHE A 187 -9.39 0.50 -4.35
C PHE A 187 -10.41 1.50 -3.80
N ILE A 188 -11.07 2.25 -4.68
CA ILE A 188 -12.06 3.27 -4.28
C ILE A 188 -13.43 2.63 -4.01
N ARG A 189 -13.70 1.47 -4.65
CA ARG A 189 -14.96 0.70 -4.57
C ARG A 189 -16.13 1.44 -5.21
N GLU A 190 -15.87 2.13 -6.31
CA GLU A 190 -16.91 2.77 -7.12
C GLU A 190 -17.71 1.74 -7.92
N THR A 191 -18.95 2.11 -8.28
CA THR A 191 -19.75 1.32 -9.24
C THR A 191 -19.17 1.47 -10.65
N SER A 192 -19.54 0.57 -11.57
CA SER A 192 -19.14 0.69 -12.99
C SER A 192 -19.57 2.04 -13.58
N ALA A 193 -20.85 2.41 -13.39
CA ALA A 193 -21.39 3.68 -13.87
C ALA A 193 -20.66 4.91 -13.32
N ALA A 194 -20.36 4.94 -12.02
CA ALA A 194 -19.60 6.04 -11.41
C ALA A 194 -18.17 6.09 -11.94
N THR A 195 -17.52 4.94 -12.11
CA THR A 195 -16.18 4.83 -12.68
C THR A 195 -16.12 5.39 -14.09
N ILE A 196 -17.07 5.04 -14.97
CA ILE A 196 -17.12 5.55 -16.34
C ILE A 196 -17.25 7.08 -16.36
N LYS A 197 -18.08 7.66 -15.47
CA LYS A 197 -18.21 9.11 -15.32
C LYS A 197 -16.89 9.76 -14.89
N ILE A 198 -16.16 9.14 -13.97
CA ILE A 198 -14.84 9.60 -13.54
C ILE A 198 -13.85 9.56 -14.72
N LEU A 199 -13.79 8.46 -15.48
CA LEU A 199 -12.88 8.32 -16.61
C LEU A 199 -13.11 9.42 -17.68
N ARG A 200 -14.37 9.71 -18.02
CA ARG A 200 -14.73 10.81 -18.93
C ARG A 200 -14.28 12.19 -18.43
N ASN A 201 -14.20 12.37 -17.12
CA ASN A 201 -13.73 13.62 -16.51
C ASN A 201 -12.20 13.71 -16.44
N ILE A 202 -11.50 12.59 -16.47
CA ILE A 202 -10.04 12.54 -16.47
C ILE A 202 -9.52 12.71 -17.91
N PHE A 203 -10.10 11.95 -18.84
CA PHE A 203 -9.72 11.90 -20.25
C PHE A 203 -10.60 12.85 -21.06
N LYS A 204 -10.26 14.14 -20.99
CA LYS A 204 -11.10 15.24 -21.49
C LYS A 204 -10.71 15.76 -22.87
N LEU A 205 -9.51 15.43 -23.33
CA LEU A 205 -9.05 15.85 -24.65
C LEU A 205 -9.95 15.24 -25.72
N LYS A 206 -10.14 15.95 -26.84
CA LYS A 206 -11.09 15.54 -27.89
C LYS A 206 -10.82 14.10 -28.36
N GLU A 207 -9.57 13.82 -28.71
CA GLU A 207 -9.12 12.49 -29.17
C GLU A 207 -9.36 11.38 -28.13
N GLU A 208 -9.17 11.67 -26.84
CA GLU A 208 -9.40 10.71 -25.77
C GLU A 208 -10.89 10.45 -25.54
N LYS A 209 -11.74 11.48 -25.68
CA LYS A 209 -13.19 11.35 -25.58
C LYS A 209 -13.73 10.47 -26.69
N ASP A 210 -13.26 10.69 -27.92
CA ASP A 210 -13.65 9.90 -29.09
C ASP A 210 -13.33 8.41 -28.85
N LEU A 211 -12.14 8.11 -28.32
CA LEU A 211 -11.75 6.75 -27.94
C LEU A 211 -12.60 6.15 -26.81
N ILE A 212 -12.99 6.93 -25.81
CA ILE A 212 -13.86 6.46 -24.72
C ILE A 212 -15.27 6.18 -25.22
N ASP A 213 -15.80 7.03 -26.09
CA ASP A 213 -17.14 6.85 -26.65
C ASP A 213 -17.18 5.64 -27.60
N GLU A 214 -16.11 5.39 -28.36
CA GLU A 214 -15.92 4.15 -29.12
C GLU A 214 -15.89 2.92 -28.21
N PHE A 215 -15.15 2.98 -27.09
CA PHE A 215 -15.04 1.87 -26.13
C PHE A 215 -16.32 1.62 -25.33
N LYS A 216 -17.24 2.59 -25.29
CA LYS A 216 -18.41 2.58 -24.40
C LYS A 216 -19.23 1.28 -24.39
N PRO A 217 -19.50 0.62 -25.53
CA PRO A 217 -20.26 -0.64 -25.55
C PRO A 217 -19.63 -1.74 -24.70
N LEU A 218 -18.29 -1.81 -24.68
CA LEU A 218 -17.51 -2.86 -23.99
C LEU A 218 -17.51 -2.71 -22.47
N PHE A 219 -17.91 -1.55 -21.92
CA PHE A 219 -18.00 -1.39 -20.46
C PHE A 219 -19.01 -2.34 -19.81
N LYS A 220 -20.02 -2.80 -20.55
CA LYS A 220 -20.99 -3.79 -20.06
C LYS A 220 -20.34 -5.14 -19.78
N ASP A 221 -19.38 -5.55 -20.62
CA ASP A 221 -18.74 -6.86 -20.54
C ASP A 221 -17.82 -6.99 -19.32
N ILE A 222 -17.34 -5.84 -18.83
CA ILE A 222 -16.38 -5.75 -17.73
C ILE A 222 -16.98 -5.22 -16.41
N GLU A 223 -18.28 -4.95 -16.36
CA GLU A 223 -18.95 -4.47 -15.15
C GLU A 223 -18.80 -5.45 -13.97
N LYS A 224 -18.76 -6.76 -14.26
CA LYS A 224 -18.57 -7.82 -13.27
C LYS A 224 -17.20 -7.80 -12.58
N TYR A 225 -16.18 -7.20 -13.20
CA TYR A 225 -14.83 -7.18 -12.66
C TYR A 225 -14.65 -6.09 -11.62
N THR A 226 -14.15 -6.48 -10.45
CA THR A 226 -14.03 -5.58 -9.29
C THR A 226 -12.65 -5.60 -8.66
N SER A 227 -11.74 -6.43 -9.19
CA SER A 227 -10.44 -6.69 -8.59
C SER A 227 -9.31 -6.41 -9.58
N VAL A 228 -8.18 -5.95 -9.06
CA VAL A 228 -6.90 -5.87 -9.79
C VAL A 228 -6.52 -7.23 -10.40
N LYS A 229 -6.93 -8.35 -9.78
CA LYS A 229 -6.71 -9.73 -10.27
C LYS A 229 -7.34 -9.99 -11.62
N ASP A 230 -8.41 -9.26 -11.93
CA ASP A 230 -9.17 -9.46 -13.16
C ASP A 230 -8.58 -8.72 -14.35
N PHE A 231 -7.54 -7.90 -14.16
CA PHE A 231 -7.05 -6.98 -15.19
C PHE A 231 -6.66 -7.66 -16.51
N ALA A 232 -5.93 -8.78 -16.45
CA ALA A 232 -5.59 -9.53 -17.65
C ALA A 232 -6.84 -10.06 -18.38
N LYS A 233 -7.86 -10.50 -17.63
CA LYS A 233 -9.12 -10.96 -18.19
C LYS A 233 -9.95 -9.83 -18.80
N ILE A 234 -9.94 -8.64 -18.18
CA ILE A 234 -10.54 -7.41 -18.73
C ILE A 234 -9.94 -7.10 -20.11
N LEU A 235 -8.61 -7.21 -20.26
CA LEU A 235 -7.95 -6.94 -21.54
C LEU A 235 -8.38 -7.93 -22.65
N ILE A 236 -8.61 -9.19 -22.31
CA ILE A 236 -9.10 -10.23 -23.23
C ILE A 236 -10.56 -9.98 -23.59
N ASP A 237 -11.43 -9.79 -22.58
CA ASP A 237 -12.88 -9.57 -22.78
C ASP A 237 -13.16 -8.31 -23.60
N CYS A 238 -12.30 -7.29 -23.53
CA CYS A 238 -12.40 -6.08 -24.34
C CYS A 238 -11.59 -6.13 -25.65
N HIS A 239 -11.01 -7.27 -26.01
CA HIS A 239 -10.21 -7.45 -27.22
C HIS A 239 -9.08 -6.42 -27.39
N VAL A 240 -8.47 -5.98 -26.28
CA VAL A 240 -7.38 -4.99 -26.30
C VAL A 240 -6.05 -5.67 -26.63
N ILE A 241 -5.73 -6.72 -25.87
CA ILE A 241 -4.57 -7.60 -26.11
C ILE A 241 -4.89 -9.02 -25.63
N SER A 242 -4.31 -10.02 -26.28
CA SER A 242 -4.37 -11.41 -25.83
C SER A 242 -3.20 -11.67 -24.88
N ILE A 243 -3.49 -11.93 -23.60
CA ILE A 243 -2.50 -12.23 -22.57
C ILE A 243 -3.02 -13.33 -21.66
N ASP A 244 -2.17 -14.29 -21.29
CA ASP A 244 -2.54 -15.31 -20.29
C ASP A 244 -2.61 -14.66 -18.89
N PRO A 245 -3.78 -14.71 -18.19
CA PRO A 245 -3.93 -14.14 -16.85
C PRO A 245 -2.96 -14.71 -15.80
N ASN A 246 -2.61 -15.98 -15.90
CA ASN A 246 -1.65 -16.63 -15.02
C ASN A 246 -0.24 -16.09 -15.28
N MET A 247 0.15 -15.97 -16.56
CA MET A 247 1.44 -15.41 -16.93
C MET A 247 1.58 -13.95 -16.53
N PHE A 248 0.52 -13.15 -16.64
CA PHE A 248 0.51 -11.77 -16.14
C PHE A 248 0.76 -11.71 -14.63
N SER A 249 0.05 -12.54 -13.86
CA SER A 249 0.19 -12.62 -12.41
C SER A 249 1.58 -13.11 -11.99
N ILE A 250 2.10 -14.14 -12.66
CA ILE A 250 3.47 -14.66 -12.45
C ILE A 250 4.51 -13.59 -12.79
N SER A 251 4.30 -12.81 -13.86
CA SER A 251 5.22 -11.74 -14.26
C SER A 251 5.24 -10.60 -13.23
N LEU A 252 4.08 -10.23 -12.68
CA LEU A 252 4.00 -9.31 -11.54
C LEU A 252 4.75 -9.86 -10.32
N LEU A 253 4.51 -11.12 -9.94
CA LEU A 253 5.16 -11.72 -8.78
C LEU A 253 6.69 -11.81 -8.97
N LYS A 254 7.16 -12.21 -10.15
CA LYS A 254 8.61 -12.31 -10.45
C LYS A 254 9.29 -10.94 -10.40
N LYS A 255 8.64 -9.91 -10.97
CA LYS A 255 9.17 -8.55 -11.07
C LYS A 255 9.11 -7.80 -9.75
N TYR A 256 8.00 -7.86 -9.04
CA TYR A 256 7.75 -7.08 -7.82
C TYR A 256 8.03 -7.85 -6.52
N LYS A 257 8.30 -9.16 -6.60
CA LYS A 257 8.45 -10.05 -5.43
C LYS A 257 7.19 -10.10 -4.56
N GLN A 258 7.25 -10.93 -3.53
CA GLN A 258 6.11 -11.28 -2.72
C GLN A 258 5.44 -10.05 -2.09
N TYR A 259 6.17 -9.25 -1.30
CA TYR A 259 5.59 -8.15 -0.54
C TYR A 259 4.89 -7.10 -1.40
N ALA A 260 5.53 -6.64 -2.48
CA ALA A 260 4.90 -5.64 -3.35
C ALA A 260 3.75 -6.23 -4.15
N PHE A 261 3.86 -7.48 -4.61
CA PHE A 261 2.75 -8.18 -5.27
C PHE A 261 1.48 -8.13 -4.41
N TYR A 262 1.58 -8.49 -3.13
CA TYR A 262 0.42 -8.45 -2.25
C TYR A 262 -0.05 -7.04 -1.91
N CYS A 263 0.83 -6.04 -1.92
CA CYS A 263 0.41 -4.65 -1.79
C CYS A 263 -0.38 -4.17 -3.02
N ILE A 264 0.01 -4.59 -4.23
CA ILE A 264 -0.69 -4.29 -5.50
C ILE A 264 -2.09 -4.91 -5.51
N TYR A 265 -2.24 -6.15 -5.02
CA TYR A 265 -3.53 -6.83 -4.94
C TYR A 265 -4.32 -6.52 -3.66
N GLY A 266 -3.72 -5.80 -2.73
CA GLY A 266 -4.24 -5.54 -1.39
C GLY A 266 -5.23 -4.39 -1.34
N SER A 267 -5.34 -3.79 -0.16
CA SER A 267 -6.19 -2.63 0.10
C SER A 267 -5.51 -1.31 -0.31
N LEU A 268 -6.28 -0.21 -0.36
CA LEU A 268 -5.77 1.10 -0.75
C LEU A 268 -4.64 1.60 0.16
N ASP A 269 -4.68 1.31 1.46
CA ASP A 269 -3.60 1.67 2.40
C ASP A 269 -2.29 0.96 2.05
N MET A 270 -2.36 -0.33 1.72
CA MET A 270 -1.20 -1.11 1.29
C MET A 270 -0.62 -0.57 -0.02
N PHE A 271 -1.49 -0.25 -0.98
CA PHE A 271 -1.05 0.26 -2.28
C PHE A 271 -0.41 1.64 -2.17
N ILE A 272 -1.01 2.57 -1.40
CA ILE A 272 -0.42 3.90 -1.17
C ILE A 272 0.92 3.79 -0.43
N ALA A 273 0.99 2.93 0.59
CA ALA A 273 2.22 2.75 1.34
C ALA A 273 3.32 2.11 0.48
N LEU A 274 2.96 1.17 -0.41
CA LEU A 274 3.87 0.64 -1.42
C LEU A 274 4.41 1.75 -2.31
N THR A 275 3.53 2.54 -2.95
CA THR A 275 3.93 3.65 -3.84
C THR A 275 4.88 4.62 -3.12
N THR A 276 4.64 4.87 -1.84
CA THR A 276 5.46 5.77 -1.02
C THR A 276 6.81 5.17 -0.66
N ILE A 277 6.88 3.88 -0.30
CA ILE A 277 8.07 3.27 0.28
C ILE A 277 9.08 2.76 -0.76
N THR A 278 8.64 2.37 -1.96
CA THR A 278 9.50 1.71 -2.98
C THR A 278 10.53 2.62 -3.64
N LYS A 279 10.63 3.90 -3.24
CA LYS A 279 11.72 4.81 -3.63
C LYS A 279 12.87 4.84 -2.62
N TYR A 280 12.70 4.21 -1.46
CA TYR A 280 13.70 4.13 -0.41
C TYR A 280 14.43 2.77 -0.44
N PRO A 281 15.66 2.68 0.08
CA PRO A 281 16.42 1.44 0.14
C PRO A 281 15.89 0.54 1.28
N PHE A 282 14.70 -0.02 1.09
CA PHE A 282 14.06 -0.95 2.00
C PHE A 282 14.25 -2.37 1.44
N GLU A 283 15.03 -3.24 2.09
CA GLU A 283 15.41 -4.55 1.53
C GLU A 283 14.21 -5.45 1.23
N MET A 284 13.17 -5.40 2.06
CA MET A 284 11.89 -6.06 1.78
C MET A 284 11.28 -5.71 0.41
N PHE A 285 11.67 -4.56 -0.16
CA PHE A 285 11.29 -4.09 -1.49
C PHE A 285 12.49 -3.75 -2.40
N ALA A 286 13.74 -4.07 -2.05
CA ALA A 286 14.95 -3.54 -2.72
C ALA A 286 15.09 -3.94 -4.20
N ASN A 287 14.32 -4.93 -4.67
CA ASN A 287 14.27 -5.35 -6.06
C ASN A 287 13.03 -4.85 -6.82
N VAL A 288 12.18 -4.05 -6.18
CA VAL A 288 11.05 -3.41 -6.84
C VAL A 288 11.59 -2.24 -7.66
N PRO A 289 11.50 -2.29 -8.99
CA PRO A 289 11.99 -1.19 -9.81
C PRO A 289 11.21 0.07 -9.43
N THR A 290 11.94 1.16 -9.19
CA THR A 290 11.35 2.48 -9.11
C THR A 290 10.64 2.78 -10.43
N ILE A 291 9.32 2.89 -10.38
CA ILE A 291 8.51 3.01 -11.59
C ILE A 291 8.46 4.46 -12.05
N ASN A 292 8.29 5.40 -11.11
CA ASN A 292 8.19 6.82 -11.42
C ASN A 292 8.42 7.67 -10.15
N ASN A 293 9.65 8.17 -9.97
CA ASN A 293 10.01 8.99 -8.82
C ASN A 293 9.10 10.21 -8.65
N SER A 294 8.74 10.91 -9.73
CA SER A 294 7.89 12.10 -9.66
C SER A 294 6.50 11.80 -9.09
N ILE A 295 5.85 10.71 -9.53
CA ILE A 295 4.55 10.30 -8.98
C ILE A 295 4.71 9.90 -7.50
N GLN A 296 5.75 9.14 -7.16
CA GLN A 296 5.97 8.67 -5.80
C GLN A 296 6.27 9.84 -4.84
N ASP A 297 7.01 10.85 -5.29
CA ASP A 297 7.29 12.07 -4.54
C ASP A 297 6.02 12.91 -4.32
N ASP A 298 5.20 13.08 -5.35
CA ASP A 298 3.94 13.82 -5.22
C ASP A 298 2.92 13.08 -4.35
N VAL A 299 2.83 11.76 -4.46
CA VAL A 299 2.00 10.93 -3.58
C VAL A 299 2.47 11.06 -2.14
N GLU A 300 3.78 10.95 -1.87
CA GLU A 300 4.32 11.13 -0.52
C GLU A 300 4.01 12.53 0.01
N LYS A 301 4.17 13.58 -0.79
CA LYS A 301 3.88 14.96 -0.40
C LYS A 301 2.42 15.15 0.02
N ILE A 302 1.47 14.54 -0.68
CA ILE A 302 0.06 14.53 -0.28
C ILE A 302 -0.12 13.72 1.02
N MET A 303 0.47 12.53 1.09
CA MET A 303 0.35 11.65 2.26
C MET A 303 0.92 12.27 3.54
N VAL A 304 1.99 13.05 3.43
CA VAL A 304 2.53 13.89 4.50
C VAL A 304 1.46 14.84 5.06
N GLY A 305 0.60 15.42 4.22
CA GLY A 305 -0.52 16.24 4.66
C GLY A 305 -1.55 15.47 5.49
N TYR A 306 -1.76 14.18 5.20
CA TYR A 306 -2.64 13.31 5.97
C TYR A 306 -1.97 12.74 7.23
N MET A 307 -0.68 12.44 7.19
CA MET A 307 0.11 12.02 8.35
C MET A 307 0.08 13.06 9.47
N ARG A 308 0.15 14.35 9.13
CA ARG A 308 0.06 15.45 10.11
C ARG A 308 -1.30 15.52 10.84
N LYS A 309 -2.33 14.84 10.33
CA LYS A 309 -3.68 14.80 10.91
C LYS A 309 -3.91 13.55 11.78
N VAL A 310 -2.92 12.66 11.86
CA VAL A 310 -2.99 11.44 12.67
C VAL A 310 -3.08 11.81 14.15
N LYS A 311 -4.04 11.17 14.84
CA LYS A 311 -4.15 11.21 16.30
C LYS A 311 -3.32 10.10 16.93
N PHE A 312 -2.64 10.40 18.03
CA PHE A 312 -1.84 9.45 18.80
C PHE A 312 -2.50 9.17 20.16
N LYS A 313 -2.17 8.03 20.76
CA LYS A 313 -2.66 7.63 22.08
C LYS A 313 -1.54 7.10 22.97
#